data_AF-A0A1I5P9H2-F1
#
_entry.id   AF-A0A1I5P9H2-F1
#
_cell.length_a   1.000
_cell.length_b   1.000
_cell.length_c   1.000
_cell.angle_alpha   90.00
_cell.angle_beta   90.00
_cell.angle_gamma   90.00
#
_symmetry.space_group_name_H-M   'P 1'
#
loop_
_entity.id
_entity.type
_entity.pdbx_description
1 polymer ?
#
loop_
_entity_poly.entity_id
_entity_poly.type
_entity_poly.pdbx_seq_one_letter_code
_entity_poly.pdbx_strand_id
1 'polypeptide(L)'
;MQKLKKTAVSLSTLGLVAAVTLSGESLVSAQENSNQGIEAQEQDSEELHAGAFKKITAAEALEDKDVKAAMNQVYDLFPETESYEINAYENVVSEENYDKYVIRLKDDGENFFHFAVDAKTGDVSYTIQSLEASEVRSYPNAEKGIDEIHAAHPELKSYEITGVNVVDNFIKDFSRYNITFSDNGSNQSMTFGIDAKTGEIIHSPENNE
;
A
#
# COMPACT_ATOMS: atom_id res chain seq x y z
N MET A 1 -21.82 9.35 16.96
CA MET A 1 -20.95 10.11 16.02
C MET A 1 -19.62 10.36 16.69
N GLN A 2 -18.66 9.46 16.50
CA GLN A 2 -17.25 9.69 16.86
C GLN A 2 -16.48 9.78 15.54
N LYS A 3 -15.85 10.93 15.29
CA LYS A 3 -14.97 11.16 14.16
C LYS A 3 -13.59 10.59 14.53
N LEU A 4 -13.11 9.58 13.80
CA LEU A 4 -11.72 9.17 13.85
C LEU A 4 -10.87 10.27 13.20
N LYS A 5 -9.89 10.78 13.95
CA LYS A 5 -8.87 11.71 13.43
C LYS A 5 -7.73 10.89 12.83
N LYS A 6 -7.20 11.30 11.67
CA LYS A 6 -5.89 10.87 11.15
C LYS A 6 -4.83 11.20 12.22
N THR A 7 -4.45 10.24 13.06
CA THR A 7 -3.12 10.18 13.68
C THR A 7 -2.84 8.79 14.24
N ALA A 8 -1.67 8.25 13.88
CA ALA A 8 -0.86 7.28 14.60
C ALA A 8 -1.53 5.97 15.08
N VAL A 9 -1.24 4.90 14.35
CA VAL A 9 -1.09 3.50 14.80
C VAL A 9 -1.95 3.09 16.01
N SER A 10 -3.03 2.37 15.67
CA SER A 10 -3.60 1.21 16.34
C SER A 10 -4.95 1.32 17.05
N LEU A 11 -5.64 0.18 16.95
CA LEU A 11 -6.82 -0.31 17.68
C LEU A 11 -8.19 0.26 17.27
N SER A 12 -8.98 -0.56 16.60
CA SER A 12 -9.86 -1.50 17.32
C SER A 12 -10.66 -2.42 16.38
N THR A 13 -10.46 -3.74 16.54
CA THR A 13 -11.47 -4.81 16.44
C THR A 13 -12.70 -4.56 15.56
N LEU A 14 -12.73 -5.09 14.34
CA LEU A 14 -13.99 -5.40 13.65
C LEU A 14 -14.37 -6.86 13.96
N GLY A 15 -14.86 -7.05 15.18
CA GLY A 15 -15.69 -8.20 15.52
C GLY A 15 -17.09 -8.01 14.93
N LEU A 16 -17.57 -9.05 14.24
CA LEU A 16 -18.95 -9.38 13.87
C LEU A 16 -20.08 -8.54 14.51
N VAL A 17 -21.06 -8.08 13.71
CA VAL A 17 -22.49 -8.51 13.75
C VAL A 17 -23.43 -7.54 12.99
N ALA A 18 -24.34 -8.18 12.23
CA ALA A 18 -25.70 -7.81 11.79
C ALA A 18 -25.93 -6.84 10.61
N ALA A 19 -26.54 -7.44 9.59
CA ALA A 19 -27.26 -6.81 8.50
C ALA A 19 -28.38 -5.86 8.97
N VAL A 20 -28.51 -4.74 8.27
CA VAL A 20 -29.77 -4.01 8.12
C VAL A 20 -29.89 -3.62 6.64
N THR A 21 -30.84 -4.23 5.95
CA THR A 21 -31.35 -3.76 4.66
C THR A 21 -32.03 -2.41 4.84
N LEU A 22 -31.72 -1.43 3.99
CA LEU A 22 -32.66 -0.39 3.57
C LEU A 22 -32.25 0.21 2.23
N SER A 23 -33.15 -0.04 1.27
CA SER A 23 -33.27 0.53 -0.06
C SER A 23 -33.19 2.05 -0.09
N GLY A 24 -32.47 2.58 -1.08
CA GLY A 24 -32.50 3.99 -1.44
C GLY A 24 -31.61 4.23 -2.65
N GLU A 25 -32.18 4.09 -3.84
CA GLU A 25 -31.55 4.43 -5.12
C GLU A 25 -31.06 5.87 -5.11
N SER A 26 -29.81 6.07 -5.53
CA SER A 26 -29.39 7.32 -6.17
C SER A 26 -28.39 6.96 -7.27
N LEU A 27 -28.94 6.75 -8.47
CA LEU A 27 -28.18 6.67 -9.71
C LEU A 27 -27.54 8.03 -9.98
N VAL A 28 -26.22 8.10 -9.93
CA VAL A 28 -25.46 9.19 -10.57
C VAL A 28 -24.69 8.55 -11.72
N SER A 29 -25.02 8.99 -12.93
CA SER A 29 -24.44 8.53 -14.18
C SER A 29 -22.95 8.88 -14.25
N ALA A 30 -22.09 7.87 -14.39
CA ALA A 30 -20.75 8.07 -14.92
C ALA A 30 -20.88 8.30 -16.44
N GLN A 31 -20.49 9.49 -16.88
CA GLN A 31 -20.39 9.85 -18.30
C GLN A 31 -19.10 9.25 -18.86
N GLU A 32 -19.24 8.24 -19.73
CA GLU A 32 -18.14 7.71 -20.54
C GLU A 32 -17.56 8.83 -21.41
N ASN A 33 -16.26 9.10 -21.27
CA ASN A 33 -15.53 9.93 -22.21
C ASN A 33 -14.72 9.01 -23.14
N SER A 34 -15.35 8.55 -24.21
CA SER A 34 -14.66 7.89 -25.32
C SER A 34 -13.99 8.95 -26.19
N ASN A 35 -12.66 9.02 -26.16
CA ASN A 35 -11.80 9.24 -27.33
C ASN A 35 -10.36 9.49 -26.87
N GLN A 36 -9.51 8.48 -26.98
CA GLN A 36 -8.17 8.69 -27.51
C GLN A 36 -7.67 7.41 -28.16
N GLY A 37 -7.30 7.57 -29.43
CA GLY A 37 -6.93 6.49 -30.33
C GLY A 37 -5.54 5.92 -30.06
N ILE A 38 -5.49 4.61 -30.27
CA ILE A 38 -4.42 3.71 -30.71
C ILE A 38 -3.04 4.35 -31.04
N GLU A 39 -2.01 3.62 -30.57
CA GLU A 39 -0.58 3.60 -30.96
C GLU A 39 0.42 4.47 -30.18
N ALA A 40 0.82 3.94 -29.01
CA ALA A 40 2.23 3.76 -28.68
C ALA A 40 2.37 2.42 -27.93
N GLN A 41 2.59 1.37 -28.70
CA GLN A 41 3.02 0.06 -28.25
C GLN A 41 4.49 0.20 -27.79
N GLU A 42 4.73 0.82 -26.64
CA GLU A 42 5.99 0.65 -25.93
C GLU A 42 5.90 -0.65 -25.15
N GLN A 43 6.34 -1.69 -25.85
CA GLN A 43 6.97 -2.91 -25.33
C GLN A 43 6.52 -3.29 -23.92
N ASP A 44 5.54 -4.19 -23.89
CA ASP A 44 5.55 -5.38 -23.04
C ASP A 44 6.83 -5.48 -22.19
N SER A 45 6.78 -4.90 -20.99
CA SER A 45 7.62 -5.36 -19.90
C SER A 45 7.04 -6.68 -19.41
N GLU A 46 7.14 -7.70 -20.27
CA GLU A 46 6.99 -9.13 -20.00
C GLU A 46 7.98 -9.63 -18.92
N GLU A 47 8.71 -8.74 -18.24
CA GLU A 47 9.86 -9.08 -17.40
C GLU A 47 9.80 -8.52 -15.96
N LEU A 48 8.69 -7.96 -15.50
CA LEU A 48 8.64 -7.36 -14.14
C LEU A 48 7.94 -8.14 -13.03
N HIS A 49 7.28 -9.29 -13.25
CA HIS A 49 6.73 -10.05 -12.13
C HIS A 49 6.90 -11.56 -12.30
N ALA A 50 7.87 -12.10 -11.57
CA ALA A 50 8.12 -13.53 -11.43
C ALA A 50 6.85 -14.32 -11.06
N GLY A 51 6.29 -15.04 -12.04
CA GLY A 51 5.63 -16.33 -11.88
C GLY A 51 4.21 -16.43 -11.28
N ALA A 52 3.66 -15.42 -10.60
CA ALA A 52 2.42 -15.61 -9.82
C ALA A 52 1.24 -14.65 -10.08
N PHE A 53 1.42 -13.54 -10.82
CA PHE A 53 0.36 -12.54 -11.00
C PHE A 53 0.09 -12.23 -12.47
N LYS A 54 -1.20 -12.13 -12.83
CA LYS A 54 -1.70 -11.73 -14.16
C LYS A 54 -2.33 -10.35 -14.06
N LYS A 55 -1.85 -9.40 -14.87
CA LYS A 55 -2.51 -8.10 -14.99
C LYS A 55 -3.90 -8.27 -15.60
N ILE A 56 -4.89 -7.61 -15.00
CA ILE A 56 -6.28 -7.55 -15.48
C ILE A 56 -6.73 -6.08 -15.57
N THR A 57 -7.81 -5.82 -16.28
CA THR A 57 -8.35 -4.46 -16.36
C THR A 57 -9.01 -4.07 -15.04
N ALA A 58 -9.06 -2.76 -14.77
CA ALA A 58 -9.79 -2.24 -13.61
C ALA A 58 -11.27 -2.63 -13.63
N ALA A 59 -11.90 -2.64 -14.82
CA ALA A 59 -13.29 -3.05 -14.98
C ALA A 59 -13.51 -4.51 -14.56
N GLU A 60 -12.68 -5.43 -15.04
CA GLU A 60 -12.73 -6.86 -14.66
C GLU A 60 -12.53 -7.04 -13.15
N ALA A 61 -11.53 -6.37 -12.56
CA ALA A 61 -11.29 -6.45 -11.12
C ALA A 61 -12.49 -5.95 -10.31
N LEU A 62 -13.10 -4.85 -10.74
CA LEU A 62 -14.28 -4.27 -10.11
C LEU A 62 -15.56 -5.07 -10.35
N GLU A 63 -15.61 -6.07 -11.22
CA GLU A 63 -16.76 -6.98 -11.27
C GLU A 63 -16.84 -7.86 -10.02
N ASP A 64 -15.69 -8.15 -9.39
CA ASP A 64 -15.61 -8.91 -8.15
C ASP A 64 -16.14 -8.10 -6.95
N LYS A 65 -17.06 -8.70 -6.20
CA LYS A 65 -17.71 -8.06 -5.04
C LYS A 65 -16.72 -7.76 -3.91
N ASP A 66 -15.69 -8.57 -3.73
CA ASP A 66 -14.74 -8.46 -2.63
C ASP A 66 -13.73 -7.36 -2.96
N VAL A 67 -13.30 -7.26 -4.22
CA VAL A 67 -12.49 -6.13 -4.72
C VAL A 67 -13.25 -4.81 -4.58
N LYS A 68 -14.53 -4.76 -4.97
CA LYS A 68 -15.38 -3.57 -4.77
C LYS A 68 -15.47 -3.15 -3.31
N ALA A 69 -15.68 -4.11 -2.41
CA ALA A 69 -15.77 -3.83 -0.98
C ALA A 69 -14.44 -3.31 -0.42
N ALA A 70 -13.32 -3.93 -0.79
CA ALA A 70 -11.97 -3.51 -0.42
C ALA A 70 -11.64 -2.10 -0.94
N MET A 71 -11.98 -1.79 -2.20
CA MET A 71 -11.82 -0.45 -2.77
C MET A 71 -12.59 0.61 -1.98
N ASN A 72 -13.86 0.36 -1.66
CA ASN A 72 -14.67 1.30 -0.87
C ASN A 72 -14.06 1.53 0.53
N GLN A 73 -13.59 0.47 1.18
CA GLN A 73 -12.88 0.59 2.46
C GLN A 73 -11.62 1.45 2.35
N VAL A 74 -10.84 1.26 1.28
CA VAL A 74 -9.63 2.05 1.03
C VAL A 74 -9.99 3.52 0.80
N TYR A 75 -11.03 3.82 0.02
CA TYR A 75 -11.50 5.19 -0.20
C TYR A 75 -12.03 5.86 1.08
N ASP A 76 -12.73 5.12 1.94
CA ASP A 76 -13.19 5.65 3.23
C ASP A 76 -12.03 6.05 4.16
N LEU A 77 -10.92 5.30 4.11
CA LEU A 77 -9.74 5.53 4.95
C LEU A 77 -8.74 6.53 4.32
N PHE A 78 -8.62 6.49 3.00
CA PHE A 78 -7.65 7.23 2.18
C PHE A 78 -8.36 7.86 0.98
N PRO A 79 -9.23 8.87 1.22
CA PRO A 79 -10.08 9.46 0.17
C PRO A 79 -9.28 10.09 -0.98
N GLU A 80 -8.03 10.48 -0.74
CA GLU A 80 -7.10 10.93 -1.77
C GLU A 80 -6.89 9.91 -2.90
N THR A 81 -7.07 8.62 -2.63
CA THR A 81 -6.86 7.54 -3.60
C THR A 81 -8.03 7.38 -4.59
N GLU A 82 -9.18 8.04 -4.37
CA GLU A 82 -10.31 8.00 -5.30
C GLU A 82 -9.97 8.53 -6.69
N SER A 83 -9.02 9.47 -6.77
CA SER A 83 -8.58 10.04 -8.06
C SER A 83 -7.45 9.26 -8.73
N TYR A 84 -6.96 8.18 -8.13
CA TYR A 84 -5.79 7.46 -8.62
C TYR A 84 -6.15 6.46 -9.71
N GLU A 85 -5.21 6.20 -10.62
CA GLU A 85 -5.34 5.16 -11.63
C GLU A 85 -5.29 3.77 -10.99
N ILE A 86 -6.24 2.90 -11.36
CA ILE A 86 -6.34 1.53 -10.85
C ILE A 86 -5.56 0.57 -11.75
N ASN A 87 -4.49 0.00 -11.23
CA ASN A 87 -3.79 -1.14 -11.81
C ASN A 87 -4.09 -2.40 -10.99
N ALA A 88 -4.75 -3.37 -11.62
CA ALA A 88 -5.21 -4.58 -10.95
C ALA A 88 -4.45 -5.82 -11.44
N TYR A 89 -4.17 -6.72 -10.50
CA TYR A 89 -3.45 -7.96 -10.74
C TYR A 89 -4.16 -9.10 -10.02
N GLU A 90 -4.45 -10.17 -10.74
CA GLU A 90 -5.00 -11.41 -10.20
C GLU A 90 -3.86 -12.38 -9.91
N ASN A 91 -3.89 -13.01 -8.73
CA ASN A 91 -2.96 -14.09 -8.44
C ASN A 91 -3.39 -15.37 -9.16
N VAL A 92 -2.54 -15.88 -10.05
CA VAL A 92 -2.80 -17.08 -10.83
C VAL A 92 -2.32 -18.36 -10.15
N VAL A 93 -1.59 -18.25 -9.05
CA VAL A 93 -1.22 -19.37 -8.16
C VAL A 93 -2.26 -19.39 -7.04
N SER A 94 -3.46 -19.85 -7.36
CA SER A 94 -4.58 -19.90 -6.41
C SER A 94 -4.43 -21.06 -5.43
N GLU A 95 -3.50 -20.95 -4.48
CA GLU A 95 -3.61 -21.71 -3.24
C GLU A 95 -4.40 -20.88 -2.23
N GLU A 96 -5.18 -21.52 -1.37
CA GLU A 96 -6.05 -20.81 -0.42
C GLU A 96 -5.28 -19.88 0.54
N ASN A 97 -3.95 -19.97 0.61
CA ASN A 97 -3.11 -19.17 1.51
C ASN A 97 -2.55 -17.88 0.89
N TYR A 98 -2.89 -17.56 -0.37
CA TYR A 98 -2.40 -16.37 -1.04
C TYR A 98 -3.49 -15.31 -1.24
N ASP A 99 -3.06 -14.06 -1.48
CA ASP A 99 -3.95 -12.99 -1.92
C ASP A 99 -4.55 -13.31 -3.28
N LYS A 100 -5.84 -13.07 -3.46
CA LYS A 100 -6.57 -13.25 -4.72
C LYS A 100 -6.26 -12.12 -5.71
N TYR A 101 -6.25 -10.89 -5.19
CA TYR A 101 -5.96 -9.70 -5.98
C TYR A 101 -4.92 -8.83 -5.30
N VAL A 102 -4.13 -8.16 -6.13
CA VAL A 102 -3.29 -7.04 -5.75
C VAL A 102 -3.74 -5.84 -6.56
N ILE A 103 -4.09 -4.76 -5.88
CA ILE A 103 -4.54 -3.51 -6.48
C ILE A 103 -3.52 -2.43 -6.16
N ARG A 104 -3.01 -1.77 -7.20
CA ARG A 104 -2.15 -0.60 -7.10
C ARG A 104 -2.89 0.61 -7.63
N LEU A 105 -3.06 1.59 -6.76
CA LEU A 105 -3.56 2.91 -7.04
C LEU A 105 -2.36 3.84 -7.18
N LYS A 106 -2.23 4.54 -8.30
CA LYS A 106 -1.12 5.47 -8.54
C LYS A 106 -1.63 6.83 -8.99
N ASP A 107 -1.01 7.90 -8.52
CA ASP A 107 -1.18 9.22 -9.15
C ASP A 107 -0.15 9.42 -10.27
N ASP A 108 -0.22 10.58 -10.93
CA ASP A 108 0.71 10.97 -11.99
C ASP A 108 2.16 11.21 -11.48
N GLY A 109 2.41 11.08 -10.18
CA GLY A 109 3.69 11.25 -9.53
C GLY A 109 4.31 9.93 -9.07
N GLU A 110 5.05 10.02 -7.96
CA GLU A 110 5.68 8.88 -7.30
C GLU A 110 4.80 8.31 -6.17
N ASN A 111 3.65 8.93 -5.87
CA ASN A 111 2.79 8.42 -4.83
C ASN A 111 2.09 7.16 -5.32
N PHE A 112 2.08 6.17 -4.44
CA PHE A 112 1.35 4.95 -4.69
C PHE A 112 0.65 4.49 -3.42
N PHE A 113 -0.48 3.86 -3.64
CA PHE A 113 -1.18 3.10 -2.64
C PHE A 113 -1.41 1.70 -3.20
N HIS A 114 -1.03 0.70 -2.45
CA HIS A 114 -1.15 -0.69 -2.81
C HIS A 114 -1.99 -1.36 -1.73
N PHE A 115 -2.88 -2.25 -2.13
CA PHE A 115 -3.47 -3.19 -1.18
C PHE A 115 -3.71 -4.55 -1.84
N ALA A 116 -3.81 -5.57 -1.01
CA ALA A 116 -4.13 -6.92 -1.45
C ALA A 116 -5.44 -7.40 -0.83
N VAL A 117 -6.15 -8.25 -1.57
CA VAL A 117 -7.43 -8.84 -1.17
C VAL A 117 -7.20 -10.33 -0.90
N ASP A 118 -7.44 -10.77 0.33
CA ASP A 118 -7.24 -12.14 0.76
C ASP A 118 -8.21 -13.10 0.05
N ALA A 119 -7.72 -14.24 -0.44
CA ALA A 119 -8.53 -15.16 -1.24
C ALA A 119 -9.60 -15.93 -0.45
N LYS A 120 -9.45 -16.07 0.87
CA LYS A 120 -10.40 -16.80 1.71
C LYS A 120 -11.51 -15.90 2.24
N THR A 121 -11.14 -14.70 2.65
CA THR A 121 -12.00 -13.78 3.39
C THR A 121 -12.59 -12.70 2.50
N GLY A 122 -11.90 -12.33 1.42
CA GLY A 122 -12.25 -11.15 0.62
C GLY A 122 -11.91 -9.82 1.31
N ASP A 123 -11.27 -9.86 2.47
CA ASP A 123 -10.85 -8.68 3.23
C ASP A 123 -9.51 -8.14 2.71
N VAL A 124 -9.21 -6.87 3.02
CA VAL A 124 -7.89 -6.30 2.77
C VAL A 124 -6.85 -6.98 3.67
N SER A 125 -5.88 -7.67 3.09
CA SER A 125 -4.85 -8.41 3.84
C SER A 125 -3.72 -7.51 4.32
N TYR A 126 -3.26 -6.62 3.45
CA TYR A 126 -2.27 -5.59 3.75
C TYR A 126 -2.40 -4.38 2.83
N THR A 127 -1.84 -3.26 3.27
CA THR A 127 -1.61 -2.06 2.46
C THR A 127 -0.12 -1.70 2.42
N ILE A 128 0.28 -1.03 1.35
CA ILE A 128 1.58 -0.34 1.24
C ILE A 128 1.31 1.05 0.70
N GLN A 129 1.75 2.07 1.42
CA GLN A 129 1.53 3.47 1.04
C GLN A 129 2.85 4.22 1.03
N SER A 130 3.11 4.99 -0.03
CA SER A 130 4.19 5.97 -0.05
C SER A 130 3.90 7.11 0.94
N LEU A 131 4.92 7.53 1.68
CA LEU A 131 4.85 8.70 2.55
C LEU A 131 5.94 9.71 2.17
N GLU A 132 5.68 10.96 2.50
CA GLU A 132 6.71 11.99 2.41
C GLU A 132 7.74 11.84 3.54
N ALA A 133 9.01 12.18 3.24
CA ALA A 133 10.07 12.16 4.25
C ALA A 133 9.76 13.06 5.45
N SER A 134 9.11 14.21 5.20
CA SER A 134 8.69 15.12 6.28
C SER A 134 7.53 14.55 7.11
N GLU A 135 6.64 13.78 6.48
CA GLU A 135 5.51 13.16 7.17
C GLU A 135 6.00 12.05 8.11
N VAL A 136 6.87 11.16 7.64
CA VAL A 136 7.32 10.03 8.47
C VAL A 136 8.05 10.50 9.74
N ARG A 137 8.83 11.58 9.65
CA ARG A 137 9.53 12.19 10.79
C ARG A 137 8.59 12.81 11.82
N SER A 138 7.34 13.08 11.46
CA SER A 138 6.34 13.55 12.42
C SER A 138 5.84 12.45 13.36
N TYR A 139 6.08 11.17 13.02
CA TYR A 139 5.70 10.03 13.85
C TYR A 139 6.79 9.72 14.89
N PRO A 140 6.51 9.80 16.21
CA PRO A 140 7.54 9.69 17.25
C PRO A 140 8.35 8.38 17.20
N ASN A 141 7.71 7.26 16.88
CA ASN A 141 8.38 5.96 16.77
C ASN A 141 9.27 5.88 15.52
N ALA A 142 8.82 6.46 14.41
CA ALA A 142 9.63 6.49 13.20
C ALA A 142 10.84 7.42 13.37
N GLU A 143 10.65 8.60 13.96
CA GLU A 143 11.75 9.52 14.26
C GLU A 143 12.77 8.90 15.22
N LYS A 144 12.29 8.23 16.28
CA LYS A 144 13.16 7.45 17.18
C LYS A 144 13.98 6.41 16.41
N GLY A 145 13.35 5.63 15.54
CA GLY A 145 14.05 4.62 14.74
C GLY A 145 15.05 5.23 13.76
N ILE A 146 14.73 6.39 13.14
CA ILE A 146 15.66 7.14 12.30
C ILE A 146 16.88 7.61 13.12
N ASP A 147 16.67 8.11 14.33
CA ASP A 147 17.76 8.53 15.21
C ASP A 147 18.66 7.35 15.60
N GLU A 148 18.09 6.18 15.88
CA GLU A 148 18.84 4.95 16.14
C GLU A 148 19.64 4.50 14.90
N ILE A 149 19.06 4.58 13.70
CA ILE A 149 19.77 4.30 12.43
C ILE A 149 20.95 5.27 12.28
N HIS A 150 20.75 6.57 12.47
CA HIS A 150 21.82 7.56 12.41
C HIS A 150 22.90 7.40 13.48
N ALA A 151 22.58 6.79 14.63
CA ALA A 151 23.54 6.48 15.67
C ALA A 151 24.39 5.25 15.30
N ALA A 152 23.77 4.23 14.71
CA ALA A 152 24.44 3.00 14.24
C ALA A 152 25.24 3.23 12.94
N HIS A 153 24.75 4.12 12.08
CA HIS A 153 25.28 4.46 10.76
C HIS A 153 25.45 5.98 10.61
N PRO A 154 26.46 6.59 11.28
CA PRO A 154 26.67 8.04 11.24
C PRO A 154 26.87 8.62 9.83
N GLU A 155 27.34 7.83 8.88
CA GLU A 155 27.49 8.18 7.47
C GLU A 155 26.16 8.54 6.80
N LEU A 156 25.04 7.97 7.26
CA LEU A 156 23.71 8.24 6.69
C LEU A 156 23.19 9.63 7.03
N LYS A 157 23.81 10.34 7.98
CA LYS A 157 23.43 11.73 8.30
C LYS A 157 23.66 12.70 7.14
N SER A 158 24.54 12.37 6.19
CA SER A 158 24.72 13.15 4.96
C SER A 158 23.85 12.67 3.80
N TYR A 159 23.08 11.59 3.97
CA TYR A 159 22.21 11.02 2.95
C TYR A 159 20.84 11.68 3.04
N GLU A 160 20.12 11.73 1.92
CA GLU A 160 18.73 12.18 1.88
C GLU A 160 17.80 10.97 2.01
N ILE A 161 16.65 11.17 2.67
CA ILE A 161 15.57 10.19 2.64
C ILE A 161 14.84 10.36 1.30
N THR A 162 15.05 9.44 0.38
CA THR A 162 14.51 9.50 -0.98
C THR A 162 13.32 8.57 -1.20
N GLY A 163 13.02 7.69 -0.24
CA GLY A 163 11.90 6.78 -0.32
C GLY A 163 11.38 6.45 1.07
N VAL A 164 10.08 6.60 1.25
CA VAL A 164 9.39 6.13 2.45
C VAL A 164 8.12 5.42 2.04
N ASN A 165 7.89 4.25 2.61
CA ASN A 165 6.58 3.63 2.58
C ASN A 165 6.25 2.99 3.93
N VAL A 166 4.95 2.94 4.23
CA VAL A 166 4.42 2.18 5.36
C VAL A 166 3.75 0.92 4.84
N VAL A 167 4.00 -0.20 5.51
CA VAL A 167 3.33 -1.48 5.29
C VAL A 167 2.46 -1.76 6.50
N ASP A 168 1.16 -1.88 6.31
CA ASP A 168 0.22 -2.32 7.36
C ASP A 168 -0.32 -3.69 6.97
N ASN A 169 -0.03 -4.71 7.79
CA ASN A 169 -0.52 -6.07 7.63
C ASN A 169 -1.62 -6.35 8.66
N PHE A 170 -2.86 -6.39 8.19
CA PHE A 170 -4.03 -6.52 9.06
C PHE A 170 -4.22 -7.95 9.57
N ILE A 171 -3.74 -8.95 8.84
CA ILE A 171 -3.82 -10.36 9.24
C ILE A 171 -2.88 -10.67 10.41
N LYS A 172 -1.67 -10.08 10.39
CA LYS A 172 -0.62 -10.32 11.40
C LYS A 172 -0.54 -9.25 12.48
N ASP A 173 -1.41 -8.23 12.43
CA ASP A 173 -1.39 -7.06 13.32
C ASP A 173 0.02 -6.43 13.40
N PHE A 174 0.60 -6.17 12.23
CA PHE A 174 1.98 -5.70 12.09
C PHE A 174 2.05 -4.49 11.16
N SER A 175 2.79 -3.46 11.59
CA SER A 175 3.02 -2.26 10.80
C SER A 175 4.49 -1.87 10.81
N ARG A 176 5.04 -1.49 9.66
CA ARG A 176 6.45 -1.11 9.50
C ARG A 176 6.63 0.04 8.53
N TYR A 177 7.52 0.97 8.88
CA TYR A 177 8.07 1.94 7.96
C TYR A 177 9.30 1.37 7.24
N ASN A 178 9.36 1.52 5.93
CA ASN A 178 10.56 1.32 5.13
C ASN A 178 11.13 2.69 4.79
N ILE A 179 12.37 2.95 5.18
CA ILE A 179 13.04 4.23 4.95
C ILE A 179 14.30 3.99 4.14
N THR A 180 14.36 4.61 2.96
CA THR A 180 15.49 4.54 2.04
C THR A 180 16.29 5.83 2.13
N PHE A 181 17.55 5.71 2.53
CA PHE A 181 18.55 6.76 2.52
C PHE A 181 19.39 6.63 1.25
N SER A 182 19.55 7.71 0.49
CA SER A 182 20.40 7.73 -0.71
C SER A 182 21.41 8.87 -0.63
N ASP A 183 22.62 8.58 -1.09
CA ASP A 183 23.67 9.59 -1.22
C ASP A 183 23.49 10.37 -2.52
N ASN A 184 23.30 11.68 -2.43
CA ASN A 184 23.14 12.53 -3.62
C ASN A 184 24.38 12.58 -4.53
N GLY A 185 25.54 12.09 -4.05
CA GLY A 185 26.77 11.99 -4.82
C GLY A 185 27.04 10.63 -5.47
N SER A 186 26.26 9.59 -5.18
CA SER A 186 26.51 8.23 -5.67
C SER A 186 25.22 7.43 -5.89
N ASN A 187 25.32 6.24 -6.49
CA ASN A 187 24.18 5.33 -6.60
C ASN A 187 24.00 4.46 -5.33
N GLN A 188 24.62 4.87 -4.21
CA GLN A 188 24.52 4.14 -2.95
C GLN A 188 23.20 4.48 -2.27
N SER A 189 22.43 3.45 -1.95
CA SER A 189 21.22 3.57 -1.14
C SER A 189 21.14 2.45 -0.11
N MET A 190 20.50 2.73 1.01
CA MET A 190 20.28 1.76 2.09
C MET A 190 18.84 1.90 2.60
N THR A 191 18.13 0.78 2.68
CA THR A 191 16.75 0.74 3.18
C THR A 191 16.70 0.02 4.52
N PHE A 192 16.02 0.64 5.49
CA PHE A 192 15.81 0.08 6.82
C PHE A 192 14.31 -0.09 7.10
N GLY A 193 13.96 -1.18 7.78
CA GLY A 193 12.65 -1.37 8.37
C GLY A 193 12.62 -0.82 9.80
N ILE A 194 11.58 -0.08 10.15
CA ILE A 194 11.32 0.37 11.52
C ILE A 194 9.93 -0.12 11.91
N ASP A 195 9.83 -0.84 13.03
CA ASP A 195 8.53 -1.24 13.57
C ASP A 195 7.72 0.01 13.93
N ALA A 196 6.53 0.16 13.36
CA ALA A 196 5.75 1.38 13.52
C ALA A 196 5.22 1.57 14.95
N LYS A 197 5.14 0.50 15.73
CA LYS A 197 4.62 0.48 17.09
C LYS A 197 5.71 0.70 18.14
N THR A 198 6.91 0.15 17.95
CA THR A 198 8.00 0.23 18.94
C THR A 198 9.10 1.23 18.56
N GLY A 199 9.19 1.58 17.27
CA GLY A 199 10.28 2.37 16.71
C GLY A 199 11.60 1.61 16.63
N GLU A 200 11.60 0.30 16.88
CA GLU A 200 12.81 -0.53 16.81
C GLU A 200 13.17 -0.81 15.35
N ILE A 201 14.47 -0.86 15.06
CA ILE A 201 14.98 -1.26 13.75
C ILE A 201 14.71 -2.76 13.58
N ILE A 202 13.98 -3.08 12.51
CA ILE A 202 13.72 -4.46 12.12
C ILE A 202 14.94 -4.93 11.34
N HIS A 203 15.79 -5.69 12.03
CA HIS A 203 16.84 -6.44 11.38
C HIS A 203 16.19 -7.54 10.53
N SER A 204 16.45 -7.54 9.23
CA SER A 204 16.15 -8.74 8.42
C SER A 204 16.78 -9.94 9.13
N PRO A 205 16.09 -11.09 9.21
CA PRO A 205 16.75 -12.31 9.66
C PRO A 205 18.03 -12.45 8.85
N GLU A 206 19.15 -12.53 9.57
CA GLU A 206 20.49 -12.51 9.03
C GLU A 206 20.59 -13.45 7.82
N ASN A 207 21.34 -13.01 6.81
CA ASN A 207 21.84 -13.91 5.78
C ASN A 207 22.41 -15.13 6.51
N ASN A 208 21.81 -16.31 6.31
CA ASN A 208 22.47 -17.56 6.66
C ASN A 208 23.80 -17.56 5.90
N GLU A 209 24.89 -17.56 6.67
CA GLU A 209 26.28 -17.70 6.21
C GLU A 209 26.46 -18.81 5.17
#